data_AF-A0A416WAZ7-F1
#
_entry.id   AF-A0A416WAZ7-F1
#
_cell.length_a   1.000
_cell.length_b   1.000
_cell.length_c   1.000
_cell.angle_alpha   90.00
_cell.angle_beta   90.00
_cell.angle_gamma   90.00
#
_symmetry.space_group_name_H-M   'P 1'
#
loop_
_entity.id
_entity.type
_entity.pdbx_description
1 polymer ?
#
loop_
_entity_poly.entity_id
_entity_poly.type
_entity_poly.pdbx_seq_one_letter_code
_entity_poly.pdbx_strand_id
1 'polypeptide(L)' 'MIIVADNGVETQTRKLKEGVTLEEAKARVWKLWEDDWLGLDYRLEDNDGNVIFELEHDD' A
#
# COMPACT_ATOMS: atom_id res chain seq x y z
N MET A 1 3.56 9.57 3.84
CA MET A 1 3.27 8.34 3.09
C MET A 1 2.69 7.27 4.00
N ILE A 2 1.62 6.64 3.54
CA ILE A 2 0.81 5.66 4.26
C ILE A 2 0.56 4.50 3.29
N ILE A 3 0.80 3.27 3.75
CA ILE A 3 0.40 2.07 3.01
C ILE A 3 -1.03 1.73 3.44
N VAL A 4 -1.90 1.49 2.47
CA VAL A 4 -3.27 1.04 2.69
C VAL A 4 -3.44 -0.31 2.00
N ALA A 5 -4.03 -1.26 2.71
CA ALA A 5 -4.41 -2.56 2.19
C ALA A 5 -5.91 -2.74 2.44
N ASP A 6 -6.67 -3.09 1.41
CA ASP A 6 -8.14 -3.15 1.47
C ASP A 6 -8.67 -4.31 0.62
N ASN A 7 -9.76 -4.95 1.04
CA ASN A 7 -10.49 -5.94 0.22
C ASN A 7 -11.99 -5.62 0.13
N GLY A 8 -12.38 -4.35 0.31
CA GLY A 8 -13.77 -3.91 0.38
C GLY A 8 -14.53 -4.32 1.66
N VAL A 9 -13.94 -5.15 2.52
CA VAL A 9 -14.52 -5.56 3.82
C VAL A 9 -13.70 -4.99 4.97
N GLU A 10 -12.38 -5.12 4.92
CA GLU A 10 -11.46 -4.63 5.93
C GLU A 10 -10.39 -3.73 5.30
N THR A 11 -10.21 -2.55 5.87
CA THR A 11 -9.15 -1.61 5.49
C THR A 11 -8.09 -1.56 6.58
N GLN A 12 -6.84 -1.81 6.22
CA GLN A 12 -5.68 -1.67 7.09
C GLN A 12 -4.77 -0.55 6.60
N THR A 13 -4.43 0.38 7.50
CA THR A 13 -3.54 1.50 7.18
C THR A 13 -2.28 1.47 8.03
N ARG A 14 -1.12 1.62 7.40
CA ARG A 14 0.18 1.68 8.07
C ARG A 14 0.97 2.91 7.63
N LYS A 15 1.15 3.86 8.56
CA LYS A 15 1.99 5.04 8.32
C LYS A 15 3.47 4.64 8.25
N LEU A 16 4.16 5.13 7.22
CA LEU A 16 5.60 4.95 7.08
C LEU A 16 6.36 5.94 7.96
N LYS A 17 7.57 5.55 8.39
CA LYS A 17 8.46 6.44 9.16
C LYS A 17 8.88 7.63 8.30
N GLU A 18 9.14 8.76 8.96
CA GLU A 18 9.73 9.93 8.31
C GLU A 18 11.10 9.59 7.72
N GLY A 19 11.39 10.13 6.53
CA GLY A 19 12.65 9.88 5.81
C GLY A 19 12.66 8.66 4.89
N VAL A 20 11.58 7.86 4.84
CA VAL A 20 11.43 6.81 3.82
C VAL A 20 11.27 7.47 2.45
N THR A 21 12.04 7.02 1.46
CA THR A 21 11.93 7.49 0.08
C THR A 21 10.73 6.86 -0.63
N LEU A 22 10.25 7.50 -1.70
CA LEU A 22 9.13 6.97 -2.48
C LEU A 22 9.45 5.58 -3.08
N GLU A 23 10.67 5.36 -3.55
CA GLU A 23 11.09 4.08 -4.12
C GLU A 23 11.10 2.97 -3.06
N GLU A 24 11.62 3.25 -1.86
CA GLU A 24 11.54 2.30 -0.74
C GLU A 24 10.10 2.01 -0.32
N ALA A 25 9.24 3.04 -0.31
CA ALA A 25 7.83 2.87 0.00
C ALA A 25 7.14 1.94 -1.01
N LYS A 26 7.35 2.18 -2.32
CA LYS A 26 6.84 1.31 -3.39
C LYS A 26 7.35 -0.11 -3.28
N ALA A 27 8.65 -0.31 -3.02
CA ALA A 27 9.22 -1.64 -2.86
C ALA A 27 8.62 -2.41 -1.67
N ARG A 28 8.26 -1.71 -0.58
CA ARG A 28 7.56 -2.33 0.56
C ARG A 28 6.13 -2.71 0.22
N VAL A 29 5.40 -1.85 -0.48
CA VAL A 29 4.04 -2.13 -0.96
C VAL A 29 4.04 -3.34 -1.87
N TRP A 30 4.96 -3.39 -2.84
CA TRP A 30 5.14 -4.53 -3.74
C TRP A 30 5.40 -5.83 -3.01
N LYS A 31 6.32 -5.83 -2.03
CA LYS A 31 6.60 -7.03 -1.22
C LYS A 31 5.40 -7.50 -0.41
N LEU A 32 4.57 -6.58 0.08
CA LEU A 32 3.36 -6.94 0.81
C LEU A 32 2.33 -7.56 -0.15
N TRP A 33 2.12 -6.95 -1.31
CA TRP A 33 1.21 -7.47 -2.33
C TRP A 33 1.66 -8.84 -2.88
N GLU A 34 2.95 -9.04 -3.15
CA GLU A 34 3.48 -10.31 -3.66
C GLU A 34 3.37 -11.47 -2.64
N ASP A 35 3.46 -11.17 -1.35
CA ASP A 35 3.30 -12.14 -0.25
C ASP A 35 1.83 -12.29 0.17
N ASP A 36 0.93 -11.46 -0.37
CA ASP A 36 -0.47 -11.43 0.03
C ASP A 36 -1.26 -12.56 -0.64
N TRP A 37 -1.67 -13.51 0.18
CA TRP A 37 -2.57 -14.60 -0.23
C TRP A 37 -4.05 -14.19 -0.12
N LEU A 38 -4.36 -13.07 0.54
CA LEU A 38 -5.73 -12.68 0.88
C LEU A 38 -6.44 -11.92 -0.24
N GLY A 39 -5.72 -11.56 -1.32
CA GLY A 39 -6.25 -10.78 -2.43
C GLY A 39 -6.57 -9.35 -2.02
N LEU A 40 -5.73 -8.76 -1.17
CA LEU A 40 -5.85 -7.36 -0.77
C LEU A 40 -5.33 -6.45 -1.88
N ASP A 41 -6.06 -5.38 -2.16
CA ASP A 41 -5.60 -4.27 -2.97
C ASP A 41 -4.71 -3.38 -2.12
N TYR A 42 -3.49 -3.14 -2.61
CA TYR A 42 -2.51 -2.34 -1.90
C TYR A 42 -2.31 -1.00 -2.59
N ARG A 43 -2.43 0.09 -1.84
CA ARG A 43 -2.12 1.44 -2.33
C ARG A 43 -1.21 2.20 -1.38
N LEU A 44 -0.44 3.11 -1.95
CA LEU A 44 0.41 4.05 -1.24
C LEU A 44 -0.20 5.44 -1.36
N GLU A 45 -0.54 6.02 -0.23
CA GLU A 45 -1.08 7.37 -0.14
C GLU A 45 -0.02 8.35 0.41
N ASP A 46 -0.06 9.60 -0.02
CA ASP A 46 0.68 10.66 0.66
C ASP A 46 0.02 11.03 2.01
N ASN A 47 0.64 11.91 2.80
CA ASN A 47 0.06 12.38 4.06
C ASN A 47 -1.24 13.19 3.87
N ASP A 48 -1.49 13.67 2.65
CA ASP A 48 -2.73 14.36 2.25
C ASP A 48 -3.83 13.39 1.78
N GLY A 49 -3.56 12.08 1.72
CA GLY A 49 -4.52 11.06 1.26
C GLY A 49 -4.58 10.87 -0.25
N ASN A 50 -3.69 11.53 -1.02
CA ASN A 50 -3.59 11.32 -2.46
C ASN A 50 -2.89 9.98 -2.76
N VAL A 51 -3.47 9.16 -3.62
CA VAL A 51 -2.86 7.90 -4.08
C VAL A 51 -1.68 8.21 -5.00
N ILE A 52 -0.51 7.68 -4.64
CA ILE A 52 0.75 7.82 -5.38
C ILE A 52 1.06 6.56 -6.21
N PHE A 53 0.59 5.41 -5.73
CA PHE A 53 0.86 4.10 -6.32
C PHE A 53 -0.19 3.10 -5.85
N GLU A 54 -0.66 2.22 -6.72
CA GLU A 54 -1.63 1.18 -6.41
C GLU A 54 -1.25 -0.12 -7.12
N LEU A 55 -1.59 -1.23 -6.47
CA LEU A 55 -1.47 -2.59 -6.96
C LEU A 55 -2.78 -3.29 -6.62
N GLU A 56 -3.51 -3.63 -7.67
CA GLU A 56 -4.77 -4.36 -7.60
C GLU A 56 -4.51 -5.80 -8.07
N HIS A 57 -5.26 -6.75 -7.53
CA HIS A 57 -5.29 -8.09 -8.10
C HIS A 57 -6.29 -8.13 -9.27
N ASP A 58 -5.80 -8.33 -10.50
CA ASP A 58 -6.67 -8.61 -11.66
C ASP A 58 -7.26 -10.02 -11.48
N ASP A 59 -8.60 -10.12 -11.48
CA ASP A 59 -9.42 -11.33 -11.24
C ASP A 59 -9.15 -12.49 -12.21
#